data_AF-A0A5C6C5I7-F1
#
_entry.id   AF-A0A5C6C5I7-F1
#
_cell.length_a   1.000
_cell.length_b   1.000
_cell.length_c   1.000
_cell.angle_alpha   90.00
_cell.angle_beta   90.00
_cell.angle_gamma   90.00
#
_symmetry.space_group_name_H-M   'P 1'
#
loop_
_entity.id
_entity.type
_entity.pdbx_description
1 polymer ?
#
loop_
_entity_poly.entity_id
_entity_poly.type
_entity_poly.pdbx_seq_one_letter_code
_entity_poly.pdbx_strand_id
1 'polypeptide(L)'
;MLSQLDQQTTRQLSGAIHGANAMRYRTVIVLLAIAIPVLSLWSMQIARSGWCNDEAAHIPSGLYHLATGRMDAYHVNPPLPRMIAALPLLIDRPMIKWHHSDSPYVRLKYQLAEEWVNENQSSLRRQLILARSTTIFFFGLGIWSIVRWTYRYIGNPFLSGVGHILFEGSIRDFHCGLRGFRRDVFEQLKLSSTGMEFASEMLIRAEIVGLRTAEVPVSLRPDGRDRPPHLRCWRDGWRHLILLLQLAPQGSLYRHTLGRMASRLTPRQNHYNGM
;
A
#
# COMPACT_ATOMS: atom_id res chain seq x y z
N MET A 1 37.15 -32.21 1.80
CA MET A 1 36.29 -31.62 0.76
C MET A 1 34.91 -31.22 1.30
N LEU A 2 34.24 -32.06 2.12
CA LEU A 2 32.97 -31.74 2.78
C LEU A 2 33.03 -30.55 3.78
N SER A 3 34.15 -30.36 4.50
CA SER A 3 34.29 -29.24 5.45
C SER A 3 34.48 -27.86 4.81
N GLN A 4 35.02 -27.80 3.58
CA GLN A 4 35.20 -26.54 2.86
C GLN A 4 33.90 -26.04 2.21
N LEU A 5 33.07 -26.97 1.74
CA LEU A 5 31.71 -26.67 1.27
C LEU A 5 30.83 -26.17 2.43
N ASP A 6 30.96 -26.76 3.61
CA ASP A 6 30.19 -26.34 4.80
C ASP A 6 30.60 -24.94 5.29
N GLN A 7 31.91 -24.63 5.29
CA GLN A 7 32.41 -23.28 5.62
C GLN A 7 32.01 -22.21 4.60
N GLN A 8 32.00 -22.52 3.30
CA GLN A 8 31.52 -21.61 2.26
C GLN A 8 30.02 -21.33 2.40
N THR A 9 29.23 -22.37 2.67
CA THR A 9 27.78 -22.26 2.86
C THR A 9 27.47 -21.47 4.13
N THR A 10 28.21 -21.68 5.22
CA THR A 10 28.07 -20.93 6.48
C THR A 10 28.46 -19.45 6.33
N ARG A 11 29.50 -19.13 5.54
CA ARG A 11 29.87 -17.75 5.22
C ARG A 11 28.85 -17.05 4.32
N GLN A 12 28.29 -17.75 3.33
CA GLN A 12 27.21 -17.22 2.50
C GLN A 12 25.92 -16.98 3.29
N LEU A 13 25.55 -17.90 4.18
CA LEU A 13 24.41 -17.75 5.09
C LEU A 13 24.61 -16.58 6.06
N SER A 14 25.79 -16.47 6.67
CA SER A 14 26.14 -15.34 7.55
C SER A 14 26.10 -13.99 6.82
N GLY A 15 26.65 -13.90 5.60
CA GLY A 15 26.56 -12.69 4.77
C GLY A 15 25.13 -12.34 4.33
N ALA A 16 24.31 -13.36 4.03
CA ALA A 16 22.91 -13.17 3.67
C ALA A 16 22.01 -12.80 4.87
N ILE A 17 22.41 -13.15 6.09
CA ILE A 17 21.76 -12.74 7.35
C ILE A 17 22.18 -11.30 7.72
N HIS A 18 23.47 -10.97 7.64
CA HIS A 18 23.98 -9.61 7.89
C HIS A 18 23.41 -8.58 6.90
N GLY A 19 23.37 -8.91 5.60
CA GLY A 19 22.76 -8.04 4.58
C GLY A 19 21.25 -7.87 4.75
N ALA A 20 20.56 -8.85 5.35
CA ALA A 20 19.13 -8.76 5.67
C ALA A 20 18.84 -7.83 6.83
N ASN A 21 19.65 -7.97 7.88
CA ASN A 21 19.55 -7.14 9.08
C ASN A 21 19.85 -5.70 8.68
N ALA A 22 20.91 -5.45 7.90
CA ALA A 22 21.22 -4.13 7.37
C ALA A 22 20.08 -3.52 6.52
N MET A 23 19.38 -4.32 5.72
CA MET A 23 18.24 -3.84 4.93
C MET A 23 17.00 -3.55 5.78
N ARG A 24 16.71 -4.40 6.78
CA ARG A 24 15.66 -4.15 7.79
C ARG A 24 15.95 -2.87 8.57
N TYR A 25 17.18 -2.67 9.03
CA TYR A 25 17.59 -1.45 9.71
C TYR A 25 17.47 -0.24 8.79
N ARG A 26 17.87 -0.32 7.51
CA ARG A 26 17.70 0.78 6.55
C ARG A 26 16.24 1.16 6.32
N THR A 27 15.35 0.19 6.13
CA THR A 27 13.91 0.49 5.95
C THR A 27 13.32 1.07 7.23
N VAL A 28 13.66 0.53 8.39
CA VAL A 28 13.23 1.09 9.69
C VAL A 28 13.79 2.50 9.87
N ILE A 29 15.06 2.74 9.54
CA ILE A 29 15.69 4.06 9.62
C ILE A 29 15.02 5.06 8.67
N VAL A 30 14.68 4.68 7.43
CA VAL A 30 13.96 5.56 6.49
C VAL A 30 12.55 5.87 6.98
N LEU A 31 11.82 4.85 7.46
CA LEU A 31 10.50 5.05 8.04
C LEU A 31 10.55 5.92 9.29
N LEU A 32 11.55 5.73 10.15
CA LEU A 32 11.80 6.59 11.30
C LEU A 32 12.25 7.99 10.87
N ALA A 33 13.07 8.14 9.83
CA ALA A 33 13.53 9.43 9.32
C ALA A 33 12.40 10.24 8.66
N ILE A 34 11.31 9.60 8.23
CA ILE A 34 10.09 10.28 7.76
C ILE A 34 9.11 10.49 8.93
N ALA A 35 8.91 9.47 9.77
CA ALA A 35 7.98 9.52 10.88
C ALA A 35 8.42 10.50 11.96
N ILE A 36 9.71 10.60 12.28
CA ILE A 36 10.22 11.49 13.33
C ILE A 36 9.97 12.96 12.97
N PRO A 37 10.32 13.48 11.77
CA PRO A 37 10.00 14.85 11.39
C PRO A 37 8.49 15.10 11.33
N VAL A 38 7.70 14.17 10.80
CA VAL A 38 6.24 14.30 10.75
C VAL A 38 5.67 14.39 12.17
N LEU A 39 6.01 13.44 13.04
CA LEU A 39 5.57 13.43 14.44
C LEU A 39 6.12 14.63 15.22
N SER A 40 7.31 15.13 14.89
CA SER A 40 7.92 16.29 15.53
C SER A 40 7.24 17.59 15.10
N LEU A 41 6.96 17.78 13.81
CA LEU A 41 6.18 18.91 13.29
C LEU A 41 4.76 18.88 13.85
N TRP A 42 4.19 17.70 13.97
CA TRP A 42 2.85 17.49 14.54
C TRP A 42 2.82 17.73 16.05
N SER A 43 3.85 17.29 16.78
CA SER A 43 4.03 17.59 18.22
C SER A 43 4.33 19.06 18.45
N MET A 44 5.10 19.70 17.57
CA MET A 44 5.33 21.15 17.57
C MET A 44 4.04 21.90 17.26
N GLN A 45 3.17 21.39 16.38
CA GLN A 45 1.86 21.97 16.14
C GLN A 45 0.98 21.84 17.39
N ILE A 46 0.95 20.68 18.06
CA ILE A 46 0.22 20.52 19.34
C ILE A 46 0.79 21.41 20.45
N ALA A 47 2.12 21.60 20.49
CA ALA A 47 2.81 22.33 21.55
C ALA A 47 2.86 23.85 21.33
N ARG A 48 2.86 24.31 20.07
CA ARG A 48 3.02 25.73 19.72
C ARG A 48 1.79 26.37 19.06
N SER A 49 0.88 25.61 18.48
CA SER A 49 -0.24 26.21 17.73
C SER A 49 -1.45 26.49 18.63
N GLY A 50 -2.06 27.65 18.42
CA GLY A 50 -3.49 27.84 18.68
C GLY A 50 -4.34 26.92 17.78
N TRP A 51 -5.66 27.10 17.81
CA TRP A 51 -6.60 26.37 16.94
C TRP A 51 -6.32 26.60 15.44
N CYS A 52 -6.58 25.61 14.59
CA CYS A 52 -6.63 25.80 13.14
C CYS A 52 -8.00 26.33 12.70
N ASN A 53 -8.05 27.12 11.62
CA ASN A 53 -9.32 27.70 11.10
C ASN A 53 -10.40 26.64 10.84
N ASP A 54 -10.02 25.44 10.41
CA ASP A 54 -10.98 24.36 10.19
C ASP A 54 -11.40 23.68 11.50
N GLU A 55 -10.53 23.59 12.50
CA GLU A 55 -10.88 23.04 13.82
C GLU A 55 -11.95 23.89 14.50
N ALA A 56 -11.79 25.22 14.39
CA ALA A 56 -12.75 26.21 14.87
C ALA A 56 -14.16 25.97 14.33
N ALA A 57 -14.29 25.60 13.06
CA ALA A 57 -15.59 25.34 12.46
C ALA A 57 -16.12 23.92 12.72
N HIS A 58 -15.25 22.90 12.66
CA HIS A 58 -15.69 21.51 12.67
C HIS A 58 -16.00 20.98 14.07
N ILE A 59 -15.19 21.31 15.09
CA ILE A 59 -15.36 20.80 16.46
C ILE A 59 -16.68 21.26 17.10
N PRO A 60 -16.98 22.58 17.19
CA PRO A 60 -18.22 23.05 17.79
C PRO A 60 -19.44 22.70 16.95
N SER A 61 -19.33 22.64 15.61
CA SER A 61 -20.41 22.12 14.77
C SER A 61 -20.68 20.63 15.06
N GLY A 62 -19.64 19.82 15.28
CA GLY A 62 -19.78 18.42 15.68
C GLY A 62 -20.46 18.26 17.03
N LEU A 63 -20.07 19.08 18.02
CA LEU A 63 -20.74 19.13 19.32
C LEU A 63 -22.20 19.55 19.20
N TYR A 64 -22.50 20.57 18.40
CA TYR A 64 -23.86 21.02 18.12
C TYR A 64 -24.71 19.90 17.51
N HIS A 65 -24.18 19.17 16.52
CA HIS A 65 -24.88 18.05 15.90
C HIS A 65 -25.17 16.93 16.90
N LEU A 66 -24.22 16.64 17.80
CA LEU A 66 -24.37 15.64 18.86
C LEU A 66 -25.36 16.08 19.95
N ALA A 67 -25.35 17.35 20.32
CA ALA A 67 -26.16 17.89 21.42
C ALA A 67 -27.62 18.18 21.01
N THR A 68 -27.81 18.72 19.81
CA THR A 68 -29.13 19.19 19.35
C THR A 68 -29.82 18.20 18.39
N GLY A 69 -29.06 17.28 17.80
CA GLY A 69 -29.54 16.39 16.74
C GLY A 69 -29.77 17.08 15.38
N ARG A 70 -29.54 18.41 15.28
CA ARG A 70 -29.73 19.19 14.05
C ARG A 70 -28.47 19.20 13.21
N MET A 71 -28.60 19.23 11.87
CA MET A 71 -27.48 19.15 10.91
C MET A 71 -27.25 20.46 10.15
N ASP A 72 -27.73 21.56 10.70
CA ASP A 72 -27.80 22.89 10.10
C ASP A 72 -26.60 23.81 10.38
N ALA A 73 -25.81 23.52 11.42
CA ALA A 73 -24.63 24.33 11.74
C ALA A 73 -23.59 24.44 10.59
N TYR A 74 -23.45 23.41 9.75
CA TYR A 74 -22.44 23.39 8.70
C TYR A 74 -22.77 22.43 7.54
N HIS A 75 -23.35 22.97 6.46
CA HIS A 75 -23.94 22.20 5.35
C HIS A 75 -23.00 21.78 4.21
N VAL A 76 -21.75 22.26 4.16
CA VAL A 76 -20.91 22.03 2.96
C VAL A 76 -20.30 20.63 2.88
N ASN A 77 -20.22 19.94 4.02
CA ASN A 77 -19.59 18.64 4.18
C ASN A 77 -20.51 17.74 5.03
N PRO A 78 -20.45 16.41 4.88
CA PRO A 78 -21.20 15.49 5.73
C PRO A 78 -20.84 15.66 7.23
N PRO A 79 -21.79 15.43 8.15
CA PRO A 79 -21.60 15.70 9.59
C PRO A 79 -20.85 14.58 10.33
N LEU A 80 -20.82 13.36 9.78
CA LEU A 80 -20.24 12.21 10.49
C LEU A 80 -18.78 12.41 10.94
N PRO A 81 -17.84 12.87 10.08
CA PRO A 81 -16.44 13.01 10.49
C PRO A 81 -16.25 13.99 11.66
N ARG A 82 -17.04 15.07 11.68
CA ARG A 82 -16.92 16.08 12.73
C ARG A 82 -17.62 15.68 14.02
N MET A 83 -18.73 14.94 13.94
CA MET A 83 -19.35 14.33 15.12
C MET A 83 -18.40 13.35 15.80
N ILE A 84 -17.70 12.52 15.01
CA ILE A 84 -16.67 11.62 15.51
C ILE A 84 -15.51 12.40 16.16
N ALA A 85 -15.03 13.47 15.52
CA ALA A 85 -13.97 14.31 16.09
C ALA A 85 -14.39 14.99 17.41
N ALA A 86 -15.67 15.37 17.54
CA ALA A 86 -16.23 16.00 18.74
C ALA A 86 -16.60 15.02 19.86
N LEU A 87 -16.69 13.72 19.58
CA LEU A 87 -17.18 12.71 20.53
C LEU A 87 -16.43 12.68 21.87
N PRO A 88 -15.08 12.79 21.92
CA PRO A 88 -14.36 12.82 23.19
C PRO A 88 -14.67 14.04 24.05
N LEU A 89 -15.16 15.14 23.46
CA LEU A 89 -15.48 16.36 24.21
C LEU A 89 -16.76 16.20 25.04
N LEU A 90 -17.56 15.14 24.79
CA LEU A 90 -18.68 14.78 25.66
C LEU A 90 -18.25 14.41 27.09
N ILE A 91 -16.97 14.06 27.28
CA ILE A 91 -16.38 13.82 28.61
C ILE A 91 -16.29 15.14 29.38
N ASP A 92 -15.85 16.20 28.72
CA ASP A 92 -15.60 17.52 29.31
C ASP A 92 -16.87 18.36 29.43
N ARG A 93 -17.92 18.03 28.65
CA ARG A 93 -19.21 18.74 28.58
C ARG A 93 -19.02 20.28 28.46
N PRO A 94 -18.38 20.76 27.38
CA PRO A 94 -18.16 22.19 27.18
C PRO A 94 -19.47 22.96 27.20
N MET A 95 -19.47 24.13 27.84
CA MET A 95 -20.62 25.03 27.80
C MET A 95 -20.62 25.76 26.45
N ILE A 96 -21.68 25.60 25.68
CA ILE A 96 -21.86 26.29 24.41
C ILE A 96 -23.30 26.79 24.37
N LYS A 97 -23.47 28.07 24.01
CA LYS A 97 -24.79 28.62 23.72
C LYS A 97 -25.17 28.17 22.32
N TRP A 98 -26.34 27.57 22.19
CA TRP A 98 -26.77 27.05 20.89
C TRP A 98 -27.53 28.13 20.14
N HIS A 99 -26.96 28.52 19.00
CA HIS A 99 -27.62 29.40 18.05
C HIS A 99 -28.24 28.57 16.93
N HIS A 100 -29.37 29.06 16.41
CA HIS A 100 -30.07 28.47 15.28
C HIS A 100 -30.35 29.56 14.26
N SER A 101 -30.19 29.25 12.97
CA SER A 101 -30.56 30.16 11.90
C SER A 101 -31.10 29.37 10.72
N ASP A 102 -32.30 29.74 10.26
CA ASP A 102 -32.91 29.16 9.07
C ASP A 102 -32.37 29.79 7.77
N SER A 103 -31.52 30.82 7.88
CA SER A 103 -30.95 31.52 6.74
C SER A 103 -29.68 30.84 6.24
N PRO A 104 -29.61 30.45 4.95
CA PRO A 104 -28.42 29.81 4.37
C PRO A 104 -27.21 30.75 4.28
N TYR A 105 -27.40 32.05 4.48
CA TYR A 105 -26.34 33.06 4.44
C TYR A 105 -25.60 33.21 5.77
N VAL A 106 -26.18 32.71 6.88
CA VAL A 106 -25.57 32.80 8.19
C VAL A 106 -24.55 31.67 8.36
N ARG A 107 -23.29 32.03 8.61
CA ARG A 107 -22.24 31.05 8.88
C ARG A 107 -22.23 30.63 10.35
N LEU A 108 -23.26 29.87 10.74
CA LEU A 108 -23.48 29.43 12.12
C LEU A 108 -22.25 28.75 12.73
N LYS A 109 -21.49 27.98 11.94
CA LYS A 109 -20.22 27.36 12.34
C LYS A 109 -19.19 28.31 12.99
N TYR A 110 -19.10 29.57 12.57
CA TYR A 110 -18.14 30.53 13.15
C TYR A 110 -18.69 31.18 14.42
N GLN A 111 -20.01 31.42 14.47
CA GLN A 111 -20.66 31.91 15.69
C GLN A 111 -20.52 30.89 16.82
N LEU A 112 -20.81 29.61 16.55
CA LEU A 112 -20.60 28.52 17.51
C LEU A 112 -19.14 28.40 17.95
N ALA A 113 -18.19 28.72 17.06
CA ALA A 113 -16.77 28.71 17.37
C ALA A 113 -16.37 29.83 18.33
N GLU A 114 -16.83 31.04 18.08
CA GLU A 114 -16.59 32.19 18.95
C GLU A 114 -17.16 31.95 20.35
N GLU A 115 -18.39 31.47 20.45
CA GLU A 115 -19.01 31.18 21.73
C GLU A 115 -18.32 30.06 22.49
N TRP A 116 -17.97 28.97 21.81
CA TRP A 116 -17.23 27.88 22.41
C TRP A 116 -15.89 28.36 22.98
N VAL A 117 -15.13 29.18 22.23
CA VAL A 117 -13.87 29.73 22.72
C VAL A 117 -14.07 30.66 23.90
N ASN A 118 -15.02 31.60 23.81
CA ASN A 118 -15.27 32.59 24.86
C ASN A 118 -15.67 31.95 26.18
N GLU A 119 -16.51 30.91 26.15
CA GLU A 119 -17.02 30.24 27.35
C GLU A 119 -16.02 29.19 27.90
N ASN A 120 -15.08 28.67 27.08
CA ASN A 120 -14.21 27.54 27.47
C ASN A 120 -12.71 27.87 27.45
N GLN A 121 -12.30 29.14 27.50
CA GLN A 121 -10.89 29.55 27.39
C GLN A 121 -9.93 28.77 28.30
N SER A 122 -10.34 28.46 29.54
CA SER A 122 -9.53 27.73 30.52
C SER A 122 -9.32 26.24 30.18
N SER A 123 -10.25 25.63 29.44
CA SER A 123 -10.25 24.20 29.09
C SER A 123 -9.99 23.95 27.60
N LEU A 124 -9.92 25.00 26.79
CA LEU A 124 -9.80 24.93 25.33
C LEU A 124 -8.65 24.04 24.86
N ARG A 125 -7.47 24.14 25.51
CA ARG A 125 -6.30 23.31 25.18
C ARG A 125 -6.58 21.82 25.40
N ARG A 126 -7.21 21.46 26.51
CA ARG A 126 -7.57 20.06 26.82
C ARG A 126 -8.59 19.55 25.80
N GLN A 127 -9.60 20.34 25.48
CA GLN A 127 -10.65 19.99 24.52
C GLN A 127 -10.09 19.81 23.09
N LEU A 128 -9.15 20.65 22.66
CA LEU A 128 -8.46 20.47 21.37
C LEU A 128 -7.61 19.19 21.32
N ILE A 129 -6.89 18.87 22.41
CA ILE A 129 -6.12 17.61 22.51
C ILE A 129 -7.07 16.41 22.42
N LEU A 130 -8.20 16.47 23.13
CA LEU A 130 -9.24 15.44 23.07
C LEU A 130 -9.80 15.28 21.65
N ALA A 131 -10.16 16.37 20.96
CA ALA A 131 -10.66 16.30 19.58
C ALA A 131 -9.63 15.67 18.63
N ARG A 132 -8.38 16.10 18.73
CA ARG A 132 -7.27 15.62 17.88
C ARG A 132 -6.95 14.15 18.11
N SER A 133 -7.16 13.62 19.32
CA SER A 133 -6.92 12.21 19.65
C SER A 133 -7.69 11.25 18.73
N THR A 134 -8.93 11.60 18.38
CA THR A 134 -9.74 10.81 17.44
C THR A 134 -9.15 10.82 16.04
N THR A 135 -8.67 11.98 15.58
CA THR A 135 -8.02 12.11 14.27
C THR A 135 -6.76 11.26 14.17
N ILE A 136 -5.95 11.20 15.25
CA ILE A 136 -4.75 10.32 15.33
C ILE A 136 -5.15 8.86 15.15
N PHE A 137 -6.18 8.44 15.88
CA PHE A 137 -6.64 7.06 15.85
C PHE A 137 -7.00 6.63 14.42
N PHE A 138 -7.81 7.43 13.72
CA PHE A 138 -8.20 7.11 12.33
C PHE A 138 -7.05 7.23 11.34
N PHE A 139 -6.11 8.15 11.53
CA PHE A 139 -4.91 8.25 10.70
C PHE A 139 -4.03 7.00 10.84
N GLY A 140 -3.81 6.54 12.08
CA GLY A 140 -3.08 5.30 12.36
C GLY A 140 -3.77 4.06 11.77
N LEU A 141 -5.10 3.96 11.92
CA LEU A 141 -5.91 2.89 11.32
C LEU A 141 -5.82 2.92 9.78
N GLY A 142 -5.83 4.11 9.18
CA GLY A 142 -5.68 4.31 7.74
C GLY A 142 -4.33 3.81 7.24
N ILE A 143 -3.23 4.21 7.87
CA ILE A 143 -1.88 3.72 7.55
C ILE A 143 -1.82 2.20 7.68
N TRP A 144 -2.29 1.65 8.79
CA TRP A 144 -2.28 0.21 9.02
C TRP A 144 -3.04 -0.55 7.92
N SER A 145 -4.21 -0.05 7.55
CA SER A 145 -5.04 -0.63 6.48
C SER A 145 -4.35 -0.56 5.13
N ILE A 146 -3.82 0.60 4.74
CA ILE A 146 -3.10 0.79 3.47
C ILE A 146 -1.92 -0.18 3.39
N VAL A 147 -1.15 -0.30 4.46
CA VAL A 147 0.01 -1.20 4.52
C VAL A 147 -0.44 -2.66 4.34
N ARG A 148 -1.46 -3.12 5.07
CA ARG A 148 -1.96 -4.50 4.98
C ARG A 148 -2.53 -4.83 3.60
N TRP A 149 -3.28 -3.92 3.01
CA TRP A 149 -3.88 -4.10 1.69
C TRP A 149 -2.83 -4.07 0.58
N THR A 150 -1.88 -3.15 0.63
CA THR A 150 -0.76 -3.06 -0.32
C THR A 150 0.04 -4.35 -0.35
N TYR A 151 0.36 -4.90 0.83
CA TYR A 151 1.08 -6.18 0.93
C TYR A 151 0.32 -7.37 0.32
N ARG A 152 -1.01 -7.41 0.47
CA ARG A 152 -1.82 -8.55 0.04
C ARG A 152 -2.20 -8.51 -1.44
N TYR A 153 -2.50 -7.32 -1.97
CA TYR A 153 -3.16 -7.18 -3.27
C TYR A 153 -2.31 -6.55 -4.37
N ILE A 154 -1.18 -5.90 -4.04
CA ILE A 154 -0.38 -5.18 -5.04
C ILE A 154 0.89 -5.95 -5.41
N GLY A 155 1.57 -6.58 -4.45
CA GLY A 155 2.88 -7.21 -4.69
C GLY A 155 2.92 -8.30 -5.77
N ASN A 156 2.18 -9.40 -5.58
CA ASN A 156 2.18 -10.54 -6.51
C ASN A 156 1.57 -10.21 -7.89
N PRO A 157 0.42 -9.52 -7.97
CA PRO A 157 -0.17 -9.15 -9.27
C PRO A 157 0.69 -8.18 -10.07
N PHE A 158 1.41 -7.26 -9.40
CA PHE A 158 2.30 -6.31 -10.06
C PHE A 158 3.49 -7.00 -10.74
N LEU A 159 4.20 -7.88 -10.02
CA LEU A 159 5.34 -8.62 -10.58
C LEU A 159 4.92 -9.55 -11.73
N SER A 160 3.76 -10.22 -11.58
CA SER A 160 3.20 -11.06 -12.63
C SER A 160 2.80 -10.24 -13.87
N GLY A 161 2.21 -9.05 -13.66
CA GLY A 161 1.86 -8.13 -14.74
C GLY A 161 3.07 -7.57 -15.49
N VAL A 162 4.15 -7.21 -14.78
CA VAL A 162 5.41 -6.77 -15.40
C VAL A 162 6.03 -7.88 -16.24
N GLY A 163 6.07 -9.12 -15.75
CA GLY A 163 6.54 -10.27 -16.51
C GLY A 163 5.74 -10.48 -17.80
N HIS A 164 4.42 -10.37 -17.73
CA HIS A 164 3.57 -10.55 -18.90
C HIS A 164 3.78 -9.48 -19.98
N ILE A 165 3.96 -8.21 -19.59
CA ILE A 165 4.22 -7.10 -20.53
C ILE A 165 5.59 -7.24 -21.20
N LEU A 166 6.61 -7.66 -20.46
CA LEU A 166 7.99 -7.70 -20.96
C LEU A 166 8.28 -8.91 -21.84
N PHE A 167 7.59 -10.03 -21.62
CA PHE A 167 7.96 -11.30 -22.25
C PHE A 167 6.89 -11.89 -23.18
N GLU A 168 5.75 -11.21 -23.40
CA GLU A 168 4.66 -11.61 -24.33
C GLU A 168 4.24 -13.11 -24.24
N GLY A 169 4.56 -13.78 -23.13
CA GLY A 169 4.46 -15.23 -23.00
C GLY A 169 3.08 -15.70 -22.52
N SER A 170 2.72 -16.93 -22.87
CA SER A 170 1.44 -17.56 -22.49
C SER A 170 1.30 -17.91 -21.00
N ILE A 171 2.37 -17.69 -20.21
CA ILE A 171 2.44 -18.08 -18.80
C ILE A 171 1.85 -16.97 -17.91
N ARG A 172 0.81 -17.33 -17.15
CA ARG A 172 0.11 -16.51 -16.16
C ARG A 172 0.77 -16.54 -14.78
N ASP A 173 1.41 -17.64 -14.37
CA ASP A 173 2.00 -17.77 -13.03
C ASP A 173 3.53 -17.98 -13.07
N PHE A 174 4.28 -16.91 -12.81
CA PHE A 174 5.73 -16.93 -12.72
C PHE A 174 6.25 -17.45 -11.37
N HIS A 175 5.40 -17.51 -10.34
CA HIS A 175 5.80 -17.73 -8.96
C HIS A 175 5.50 -19.13 -8.45
N CYS A 176 4.78 -19.95 -9.22
CA CYS A 176 4.58 -21.36 -8.89
C CYS A 176 5.91 -22.12 -8.84
N GLY A 177 6.16 -22.79 -7.70
CA GLY A 177 7.34 -23.62 -7.48
C GLY A 177 7.22 -25.07 -7.98
N LEU A 178 6.01 -25.52 -8.35
CA LEU A 178 5.79 -26.88 -8.89
C LEU A 178 5.96 -26.86 -10.39
N ARG A 179 7.01 -27.53 -10.89
CA ARG A 179 7.37 -27.54 -12.31
C ARG A 179 7.96 -28.89 -12.72
N GLY A 180 7.60 -29.34 -13.91
CA GLY A 180 8.21 -30.49 -14.56
C GLY A 180 8.98 -30.05 -15.80
N PHE A 181 10.19 -30.54 -15.98
CA PHE A 181 11.02 -30.28 -17.15
C PHE A 181 11.90 -31.50 -17.43
N ARG A 182 12.33 -31.67 -18.70
CA ARG A 182 13.30 -32.71 -19.05
C ARG A 182 14.71 -32.28 -18.63
N ARG A 183 15.55 -33.24 -18.26
CA ARG A 183 16.93 -32.96 -17.79
C ARG A 183 17.78 -32.26 -18.86
N ASP A 184 17.70 -32.73 -20.10
CA ASP A 184 18.42 -32.16 -21.24
C ASP A 184 18.05 -30.68 -21.48
N VAL A 185 16.78 -30.35 -21.28
CA VAL A 185 16.29 -28.97 -21.37
C VAL A 185 16.86 -28.10 -20.23
N PHE A 186 16.90 -28.63 -19.00
CA PHE A 186 17.42 -27.90 -17.85
C PHE A 186 18.89 -27.49 -18.02
N GLU A 187 19.71 -28.40 -18.56
CA GLU A 187 21.13 -28.14 -18.83
C GLU A 187 21.34 -27.06 -19.89
N GLN A 188 20.44 -26.97 -20.89
CA GLN A 188 20.48 -25.93 -21.93
C GLN A 188 20.15 -24.52 -21.40
N LEU A 189 19.31 -24.42 -20.36
CA LEU A 189 18.88 -23.12 -19.83
C LEU A 189 20.00 -22.35 -19.12
N LYS A 190 21.05 -23.02 -18.61
CA LYS A 190 22.20 -22.39 -17.92
C LYS A 190 21.80 -21.35 -16.86
N LEU A 191 20.88 -21.73 -15.97
CA LEU A 191 20.32 -20.87 -14.92
C LEU A 191 21.40 -20.47 -13.89
N SER A 192 21.37 -19.23 -13.41
CA SER A 192 22.36 -18.71 -12.45
C SER A 192 21.75 -18.13 -11.17
N SER A 193 20.43 -17.95 -11.13
CA SER A 193 19.72 -17.39 -9.98
C SER A 193 19.73 -18.30 -8.77
N THR A 194 19.83 -17.70 -7.58
CA THR A 194 19.95 -18.42 -6.29
C THR A 194 18.76 -18.22 -5.35
N GLY A 195 17.88 -17.26 -5.67
CA GLY A 195 16.73 -16.91 -4.85
C GLY A 195 15.38 -17.23 -5.49
N MET A 196 14.36 -16.51 -5.05
CA MET A 196 12.99 -16.59 -5.60
C MET A 196 12.95 -16.37 -7.11
N GLU A 197 13.88 -15.54 -7.62
CA GLU A 197 13.98 -15.17 -9.02
C GLU A 197 14.34 -16.34 -9.95
N PHE A 198 14.83 -17.47 -9.41
CA PHE A 198 15.10 -18.70 -10.16
C PHE A 198 13.88 -19.23 -10.90
N ALA A 199 12.72 -19.15 -10.26
CA ALA A 199 11.46 -19.55 -10.87
C ALA A 199 11.21 -18.75 -12.16
N SER A 200 11.36 -17.43 -12.11
CA SER A 200 11.09 -16.61 -13.28
C SER A 200 12.22 -16.67 -14.32
N GLU A 201 13.49 -16.79 -13.92
CA GLU A 201 14.61 -16.99 -14.86
C GLU A 201 14.37 -18.21 -15.74
N MET A 202 13.92 -19.32 -15.15
CA MET A 202 13.66 -20.57 -15.87
C MET A 202 12.61 -20.39 -16.98
N LEU A 203 11.52 -19.68 -16.70
CA LEU A 203 10.46 -19.44 -17.69
C LEU A 203 10.94 -18.49 -18.78
N ILE A 204 11.60 -17.40 -18.39
CA ILE A 204 12.12 -16.41 -19.33
C ILE A 204 13.13 -17.03 -20.28
N ARG A 205 14.08 -17.82 -19.76
CA ARG A 205 15.05 -18.52 -20.61
C ARG A 205 14.41 -19.60 -21.47
N ALA A 206 13.40 -20.29 -20.97
CA ALA A 206 12.66 -21.27 -21.76
C ALA A 206 11.96 -20.60 -22.96
N GLU A 207 11.38 -19.42 -22.75
CA GLU A 207 10.77 -18.63 -23.80
C GLU A 207 11.82 -18.11 -24.81
N ILE A 208 12.95 -17.59 -24.32
CA ILE A 208 14.05 -17.12 -25.19
C ILE A 208 14.62 -18.24 -26.06
N VAL A 209 14.71 -19.46 -25.53
CA VAL A 209 15.16 -20.66 -26.26
C VAL A 209 14.06 -21.24 -27.17
N GLY A 210 12.81 -20.77 -27.05
CA GLY A 210 11.68 -21.21 -27.86
C GLY A 210 11.12 -22.58 -27.47
N LEU A 211 11.21 -22.94 -26.18
CA LEU A 211 10.68 -24.20 -25.66
C LEU A 211 9.16 -24.16 -25.51
N ARG A 212 8.50 -25.30 -25.73
CA ARG A 212 7.06 -25.42 -25.47
C ARG A 212 6.78 -25.47 -23.97
N THR A 213 6.01 -24.52 -23.49
CA THR A 213 5.57 -24.42 -22.09
C THR A 213 4.06 -24.63 -22.00
N ALA A 214 3.59 -25.25 -20.91
CA ALA A 214 2.16 -25.47 -20.66
C ALA A 214 1.88 -25.33 -19.16
N GLU A 215 0.77 -24.69 -18.82
CA GLU A 215 0.31 -24.54 -17.44
C GLU A 215 -0.72 -25.61 -17.09
N VAL A 216 -0.51 -26.28 -15.96
CA VAL A 216 -1.49 -27.22 -15.38
C VAL A 216 -2.01 -26.60 -14.09
N PRO A 217 -3.34 -26.45 -13.91
CA PRO A 217 -3.90 -25.85 -12.70
C PRO A 217 -3.59 -26.73 -11.48
N VAL A 218 -3.05 -26.12 -10.43
CA VAL A 218 -2.77 -26.80 -9.16
C VAL A 218 -3.45 -26.03 -8.02
N SER A 219 -4.07 -26.76 -7.08
CA SER A 219 -4.62 -26.18 -5.86
C SER A 219 -3.53 -26.02 -4.80
N LEU A 220 -3.24 -24.77 -4.41
CA LEU A 220 -2.31 -24.48 -3.31
C LEU A 220 -2.97 -24.82 -1.98
N ARG A 221 -2.37 -25.73 -1.21
CA ARG A 221 -2.77 -26.04 0.17
C ARG A 221 -1.90 -25.26 1.16
N PRO A 222 -2.41 -24.95 2.36
CA PRO A 222 -1.61 -24.34 3.42
C PRO A 222 -0.36 -25.19 3.67
N ASP A 223 0.80 -24.52 3.78
CA ASP A 223 2.05 -25.20 4.10
C ASP A 223 1.95 -25.78 5.52
N GLY A 224 2.13 -27.09 5.67
CA GLY A 224 2.02 -27.80 6.95
C GLY A 224 3.25 -27.67 7.84
N ARG A 225 4.12 -26.70 7.56
CA ARG A 225 5.37 -26.45 8.31
C ARG A 225 5.11 -25.46 9.43
N ASP A 226 5.57 -25.77 10.64
CA ASP A 226 5.44 -24.91 11.84
C ASP A 226 6.34 -23.65 11.84
N ARG A 227 7.06 -23.39 10.75
CA ARG A 227 8.02 -22.28 10.66
C ARG A 227 7.52 -21.19 9.72
N PRO A 228 7.75 -19.89 10.05
CA PRO A 228 7.33 -18.81 9.18
C PRO A 228 8.00 -18.89 7.80
N PRO A 229 7.35 -18.36 6.74
CA PRO A 229 7.92 -18.30 5.41
C PRO A 229 9.27 -17.57 5.44
N HIS A 230 10.27 -18.15 4.77
CA HIS A 230 11.63 -17.58 4.72
C HIS A 230 11.74 -16.44 3.69
N LEU A 231 10.62 -16.10 3.05
CA LEU A 231 10.53 -15.13 1.97
C LEU A 231 10.62 -13.70 2.50
N ARG A 232 11.53 -12.92 1.93
CA ARG A 232 11.70 -11.49 2.24
C ARG A 232 11.10 -10.68 1.11
N CYS A 233 9.78 -10.47 1.19
CA CYS A 233 8.92 -9.89 0.14
C CYS A 233 9.56 -8.72 -0.63
N TRP A 234 10.12 -7.73 0.06
CA TRP A 234 10.74 -6.56 -0.59
C TRP A 234 12.06 -6.87 -1.28
N ARG A 235 12.99 -7.52 -0.57
CA ARG A 235 14.32 -7.83 -1.12
C ARG A 235 14.22 -8.77 -2.30
N ASP A 236 13.45 -9.85 -2.12
CA ASP A 236 13.34 -10.91 -3.09
C ASP A 236 12.48 -10.43 -4.27
N GLY A 237 11.44 -9.61 -4.02
CA GLY A 237 10.67 -8.93 -5.07
C GLY A 237 11.50 -7.92 -5.89
N TRP A 238 12.39 -7.15 -5.25
CA TRP A 238 13.27 -6.20 -5.96
C TRP A 238 14.33 -6.91 -6.80
N ARG A 239 14.98 -7.95 -6.25
CA ARG A 239 15.89 -8.82 -7.03
C ARG A 239 15.16 -9.41 -8.23
N HIS A 240 13.92 -9.82 -8.03
CA HIS A 240 13.11 -10.40 -9.08
C HIS A 240 12.76 -9.36 -10.17
N LEU A 241 12.40 -8.13 -9.79
CA LEU A 241 12.18 -7.04 -10.75
C LEU A 241 13.45 -6.70 -11.55
N ILE A 242 14.62 -6.62 -10.90
CA ILE A 242 15.90 -6.40 -11.58
C ILE A 242 16.16 -7.50 -12.61
N LEU A 243 15.94 -8.78 -12.25
CA LEU A 243 16.08 -9.90 -13.18
C LEU A 243 15.18 -9.74 -14.40
N LEU A 244 13.90 -9.41 -14.19
CA LEU A 244 12.95 -9.19 -15.28
C LEU A 244 13.41 -8.08 -16.23
N LEU A 245 13.93 -6.98 -15.69
CA LEU A 245 14.43 -5.85 -16.48
C LEU A 245 15.75 -6.18 -17.21
N GLN A 246 16.63 -6.97 -16.59
CA GLN A 246 17.90 -7.39 -17.21
C GLN A 246 17.69 -8.38 -18.37
N LEU A 247 16.71 -9.28 -18.23
CA LEU A 247 16.39 -10.27 -19.25
C LEU A 247 15.39 -9.75 -20.30
N ALA A 248 14.80 -8.58 -20.08
CA ALA A 248 13.82 -8.01 -21.00
C ALA A 248 14.41 -7.86 -22.42
N PRO A 249 13.73 -8.35 -23.47
CA PRO A 249 14.17 -8.15 -24.84
C PRO A 249 14.26 -6.67 -25.17
N GLN A 250 15.31 -6.24 -25.86
CA GLN A 250 15.44 -4.86 -26.35
C GLN A 250 14.23 -4.51 -27.22
N GLY A 251 13.50 -3.45 -26.86
CA GLY A 251 12.29 -3.01 -27.55
C GLY A 251 10.99 -3.77 -27.21
N SER A 252 10.96 -4.64 -26.20
CA SER A 252 9.73 -5.33 -25.73
C SER A 252 8.59 -4.35 -25.38
N LEU A 253 8.90 -3.27 -24.65
CA LEU A 253 7.95 -2.20 -24.33
C LEU A 253 7.38 -1.50 -25.58
N TYR A 254 8.19 -1.35 -26.63
CA TYR A 254 7.80 -0.72 -27.89
C TYR A 254 6.93 -1.66 -28.76
N ARG A 255 7.28 -2.96 -28.79
CA ARG A 255 6.55 -3.99 -29.54
C ARG A 255 5.14 -4.23 -28.99
N HIS A 256 5.01 -4.34 -27.66
CA HIS A 256 3.72 -4.56 -27.01
C HIS A 256 2.77 -3.35 -27.17
N THR A 257 3.29 -2.12 -27.13
CA THR A 257 2.50 -0.89 -27.32
C THR A 257 2.02 -0.75 -28.77
N LEU A 258 2.87 -1.04 -29.77
CA LEU A 258 2.51 -1.05 -31.19
C LEU A 258 1.56 -2.19 -31.56
N GLY A 259 1.76 -3.41 -31.03
CA GLY A 259 0.88 -4.55 -31.28
C GLY A 259 -0.56 -4.33 -30.78
N ARG A 260 -0.73 -3.65 -29.65
CA ARG A 260 -2.06 -3.23 -29.14
C ARG A 260 -2.70 -2.11 -29.94
N MET A 261 -1.92 -1.22 -30.55
CA MET A 261 -2.47 -0.21 -31.47
C MET A 261 -2.86 -0.83 -32.81
N ALA A 262 -2.04 -1.73 -33.37
CA ALA A 262 -2.31 -2.42 -34.64
C ALA A 262 -3.54 -3.34 -34.58
N SER A 263 -3.73 -4.05 -33.46
CA SER A 263 -4.93 -4.89 -33.22
C SER A 263 -6.22 -4.08 -32.99
N ARG A 264 -6.12 -2.79 -32.64
CA ARG A 264 -7.27 -1.87 -32.58
C ARG A 264 -7.60 -1.22 -33.91
N LEU A 265 -6.66 -1.19 -34.84
CA LEU A 265 -6.80 -0.60 -36.18
C LEU A 265 -7.15 -1.62 -37.26
N THR A 266 -7.15 -2.91 -36.96
CA THR A 266 -7.62 -3.97 -37.88
C THR A 266 -9.15 -4.05 -37.82
N PRO A 267 -9.87 -3.73 -38.91
CA PRO A 267 -11.32 -3.88 -38.94
C PRO A 267 -11.66 -5.36 -38.78
N ARG A 268 -12.55 -5.66 -37.85
CA ARG A 268 -13.13 -6.99 -37.69
C ARG A 268 -13.86 -7.31 -39.00
N GLN A 269 -13.26 -8.11 -39.87
CA GLN A 269 -13.97 -8.62 -41.04
C GLN A 269 -15.08 -9.54 -40.55
N ASN A 270 -16.30 -9.02 -40.50
CA ASN A 270 -17.50 -9.79 -40.26
C ASN A 270 -17.68 -10.76 -41.44
N HIS A 271 -17.35 -12.04 -41.21
CA HIS A 271 -17.82 -13.12 -42.05
C HIS A 271 -19.34 -13.26 -41.87
N TYR A 272 -20.10 -12.58 -42.73
CA TYR A 272 -21.45 -13.00 -43.06
C TYR A 272 -21.36 -13.92 -44.27
N ASN A 273 -21.20 -15.23 -44.03
CA ASN A 273 -21.49 -16.22 -45.06
C ASN A 273 -22.99 -16.45 -45.08
N GLY A 274 -23.59 -16.15 -46.24
CA GLY A 274 -25.00 -16.34 -46.52
C GLY A 274 -25.40 -17.81 -46.60
N MET A 275 -26.71 -18.00 -46.46
CA MET A 275 -27.48 -19.17 -46.88
C MET A 275 -27.33 -19.45 -48.37
#